data_AF-A0A7Y3V3J2-F1
#
_entry.id   AF-A0A7Y3V3J2-F1
#
_cell.length_a   1.000
_cell.length_b   1.000
_cell.length_c   1.000
_cell.angle_alpha   90.00
_cell.angle_beta   90.00
_cell.angle_gamma   90.00
#
_symmetry.space_group_name_H-M   'P 1'
#
loop_
_entity.id
_entity.type
_entity.pdbx_description
1 polymer ?
#
loop_
_entity_poly.entity_id
_entity_poly.type
_entity_poly.pdbx_seq_one_letter_code
_entity_poly.pdbx_strand_id
1 'polypeptide(L)'
;MKKLLLFAFLTSMLGSYSQSTRTTVSNGNATNPLIWDCTCLPQPGEHLIINHNVVLDVDWGYLSGSLTINQGASLTQDLTTRNISVGGTGVLNNKGTLTIRNLLLASSGSLSNTGTIGVTANLLVTTGSTFSNSSLINISDTLGIQGTISNNAGTINVATFLNAGTYDNNTNGNLYVSSILYTNTVFNNNGWVTVNLDFLNSGDATNNMIMDIKQNFYNGDSLMNTAEFINNGLVSVGNNWFNSEDVNGTGQFCIANYTANSGNITGTLDFCDKTGGNIDANSGTIAGTVTYCNTNCNVGEIELEKQTEVKIYPIPFEQQLNISIVEQGNLSVRIFDVTGQELIFVPLQNGVNSLNFELSAGIYFCRIYKNGEVYHVSKLVK
;
A
#
# COMPACT_ATOMS: atom_id res chain seq x y z
N MET A 1 57.46 -43.72 10.66
CA MET A 1 57.14 -42.28 10.70
C MET A 1 55.67 -42.14 10.32
N LYS A 2 54.76 -41.87 11.28
CA LYS A 2 54.20 -40.52 11.57
C LYS A 2 53.52 -39.93 10.31
N LYS A 3 52.20 -39.74 10.15
CA LYS A 3 51.03 -39.77 11.04
C LYS A 3 49.79 -40.16 10.20
N LEU A 4 49.19 -41.30 10.53
CA LEU A 4 47.84 -41.69 10.14
C LEU A 4 47.00 -41.43 11.39
N LEU A 5 46.27 -40.30 11.47
CA LEU A 5 45.26 -39.92 12.48
C LEU A 5 45.05 -38.40 12.43
N LEU A 6 44.21 -37.92 11.51
CA LEU A 6 43.48 -36.64 11.67
C LEU A 6 42.28 -36.57 10.69
N PHE A 7 41.50 -37.64 10.62
CA PHE A 7 40.26 -37.71 9.82
C PHE A 7 39.02 -37.97 10.69
N ALA A 8 39.07 -37.59 11.97
CA ALA A 8 38.03 -37.87 12.96
C ALA A 8 37.73 -36.68 13.90
N PHE A 9 38.01 -35.44 13.48
CA PHE A 9 37.74 -34.25 14.31
C PHE A 9 37.31 -33.02 13.49
N LEU A 10 36.52 -33.23 12.43
CA LEU A 10 35.82 -32.13 11.73
C LEU A 10 34.42 -32.54 11.25
N THR A 11 33.77 -33.46 11.97
CA THR A 11 32.38 -33.90 11.73
C THR A 11 31.49 -33.71 12.96
N SER A 12 31.94 -32.93 13.96
CA SER A 12 31.21 -32.63 15.20
C SER A 12 30.73 -31.18 15.33
N MET A 13 30.62 -30.43 14.22
CA MET A 13 30.00 -29.10 14.19
C MET A 13 28.96 -28.94 13.08
N LEU A 14 28.46 -30.05 12.52
CA LEU A 14 27.07 -30.08 12.05
C LEU A 14 26.17 -30.32 13.26
N GLY A 15 26.29 -29.45 14.26
CA GLY A 15 25.19 -29.28 15.19
C GLY A 15 24.05 -28.78 14.33
N SER A 16 23.08 -29.65 14.07
CA SER A 16 21.75 -29.21 13.71
C SER A 16 21.34 -28.22 14.78
N TYR A 17 21.57 -26.92 14.54
CA TYR A 17 20.94 -25.88 15.34
C TYR A 17 19.46 -26.09 15.10
N SER A 18 18.84 -26.84 16.01
CA SER A 18 17.39 -26.92 16.07
C SER A 18 16.92 -25.47 16.08
N GLN A 19 16.14 -25.07 15.08
CA GLN A 19 15.64 -23.71 15.01
C GLN A 19 14.85 -23.43 16.28
N SER A 20 15.45 -22.67 17.20
CA SER A 20 14.80 -22.33 18.46
C SER A 20 13.73 -21.30 18.19
N THR A 21 12.56 -21.51 18.81
CA THR A 21 11.54 -20.46 18.89
C THR A 21 11.80 -19.61 20.12
N ARG A 22 11.78 -18.29 19.96
CA ARG A 22 11.93 -17.30 21.03
C ARG A 22 10.72 -16.40 21.05
N THR A 23 10.09 -16.29 22.20
CA THR A 23 8.86 -15.51 22.36
C THR A 23 9.06 -14.39 23.37
N THR A 24 8.55 -13.21 23.07
CA THR A 24 8.55 -12.10 24.04
C THR A 24 7.57 -12.39 25.18
N VAL A 25 7.99 -12.22 26.43
CA VAL A 25 7.17 -12.40 27.65
C VAL A 25 6.74 -11.07 28.29
N SER A 26 7.30 -9.94 27.86
CA SER A 26 6.93 -8.60 28.33
C SER A 26 7.31 -7.53 27.31
N ASN A 27 6.86 -6.30 27.53
CA ASN A 27 7.28 -5.13 26.76
C ASN A 27 8.75 -4.76 27.04
N GLY A 28 9.42 -4.15 26.07
CA GLY A 28 10.73 -3.54 26.30
C GLY A 28 11.62 -3.54 25.06
N ASN A 29 12.90 -3.26 25.26
CA ASN A 29 13.87 -3.24 24.17
C ASN A 29 14.17 -4.65 23.67
N ALA A 30 14.33 -4.78 22.35
CA ALA A 30 14.73 -6.02 21.68
C ALA A 30 16.04 -6.61 22.25
N THR A 31 16.97 -5.75 22.68
CA THR A 31 18.24 -6.18 23.32
C THR A 31 18.14 -6.48 24.82
N ASN A 32 16.96 -6.44 25.43
CA ASN A 32 16.82 -6.84 26.83
C ASN A 32 16.58 -8.36 26.92
N PRO A 33 17.53 -9.17 27.44
CA PRO A 33 17.33 -10.63 27.51
C PRO A 33 16.13 -11.02 28.38
N LEU A 34 15.72 -10.17 29.34
CA LEU A 34 14.60 -10.45 30.24
C LEU A 34 13.22 -10.38 29.56
N ILE A 35 13.11 -9.78 28.37
CA ILE A 35 11.85 -9.75 27.63
C ILE A 35 11.62 -11.02 26.82
N TRP A 36 12.59 -11.93 26.73
CA TRP A 36 12.51 -13.17 25.97
C TRP A 36 12.34 -14.39 26.88
N ASP A 37 11.52 -15.36 26.48
CA ASP A 37 11.23 -16.61 27.23
C ASP A 37 12.47 -17.45 27.57
N CYS A 38 13.55 -17.32 26.81
CA CYS A 38 14.83 -17.97 27.05
C CYS A 38 15.75 -17.24 28.04
N THR A 39 15.39 -16.02 28.46
CA THR A 39 16.30 -15.11 29.17
C THR A 39 17.62 -14.89 28.40
N CYS A 40 17.52 -14.75 27.08
CA CYS A 40 18.65 -14.71 26.14
C CYS A 40 18.42 -13.64 25.06
N LEU A 41 19.45 -13.34 24.28
CA LEU A 41 19.31 -12.50 23.09
C LEU A 41 19.06 -13.38 21.86
N PRO A 42 18.00 -13.11 21.08
CA PRO A 42 17.77 -13.88 19.89
C PRO A 42 18.89 -13.74 18.87
N GLN A 43 19.15 -14.82 18.13
CA GLN A 43 20.21 -14.90 17.13
C GLN A 43 19.62 -15.06 15.72
N PRO A 44 20.34 -14.64 14.66
CA PRO A 44 19.94 -14.91 13.29
C PRO A 44 19.71 -16.41 13.06
N GLY A 45 18.63 -16.79 12.37
CA GLY A 45 18.25 -18.18 12.11
C GLY A 45 17.18 -18.75 13.04
N GLU A 46 16.88 -18.06 14.16
CA GLU A 46 15.82 -18.45 15.10
C GLU A 46 14.41 -18.02 14.60
N HIS A 47 13.37 -18.58 15.22
CA HIS A 47 11.98 -18.16 15.01
C HIS A 47 11.53 -17.23 16.13
N LEU A 48 11.45 -15.93 15.84
CA LEU A 48 11.05 -14.90 16.79
C LEU A 48 9.54 -14.68 16.74
N ILE A 49 8.91 -14.67 17.91
CA ILE A 49 7.49 -14.37 18.09
C ILE A 49 7.35 -13.17 19.03
N ILE A 50 6.84 -12.06 18.49
CA ILE A 50 6.56 -10.83 19.23
C ILE A 50 5.07 -10.83 19.60
N ASN A 51 4.79 -10.97 20.90
CA ASN A 51 3.46 -10.92 21.53
C ASN A 51 3.22 -9.63 22.32
N HIS A 52 4.26 -8.81 22.47
CA HIS A 52 4.28 -7.61 23.30
C HIS A 52 4.74 -6.39 22.49
N ASN A 53 4.76 -5.22 23.11
CA ASN A 53 5.33 -4.02 22.50
C ASN A 53 6.85 -4.03 22.67
N VAL A 54 7.55 -4.29 21.56
CA VAL A 54 9.01 -4.33 21.51
C VAL A 54 9.54 -3.10 20.81
N VAL A 55 10.53 -2.49 21.44
CA VAL A 55 11.30 -1.40 20.86
C VAL A 55 12.50 -2.00 20.12
N LEU A 56 12.59 -1.77 18.82
CA LEU A 56 13.74 -2.15 18.00
C LEU A 56 14.84 -1.12 18.23
N ASP A 57 15.82 -1.45 19.07
CA ASP A 57 16.95 -0.60 19.45
C ASP A 57 18.27 -0.97 18.75
N VAL A 58 18.23 -1.99 17.88
CA VAL A 58 19.32 -2.38 16.99
C VAL A 58 18.75 -2.77 15.63
N ASP A 59 19.57 -2.71 14.59
CA ASP A 59 19.17 -3.22 13.28
C ASP A 59 19.10 -4.75 13.30
N TRP A 60 18.12 -5.32 12.58
CA TRP A 60 17.96 -6.76 12.45
C TRP A 60 18.20 -7.23 11.03
N GLY A 61 18.89 -8.36 10.90
CA GLY A 61 19.20 -8.97 9.61
C GLY A 61 19.30 -10.48 9.75
N TYR A 62 18.59 -11.24 8.92
CA TYR A 62 18.65 -12.70 8.95
C TYR A 62 18.44 -13.32 7.56
N LEU A 63 19.14 -14.45 7.32
CA LEU A 63 19.09 -15.23 6.07
C LEU A 63 18.25 -16.50 6.17
N SER A 64 17.77 -16.82 7.37
CA SER A 64 16.93 -17.99 7.68
C SER A 64 16.19 -17.73 9.00
N GLY A 65 15.23 -18.60 9.33
CA GLY A 65 14.36 -18.40 10.49
C GLY A 65 13.18 -17.48 10.16
N SER A 66 12.54 -16.93 11.18
CA SER A 66 11.39 -16.05 10.96
C SER A 66 11.22 -14.99 12.03
N LEU A 67 10.64 -13.86 11.68
CA LEU A 67 10.10 -12.88 12.63
C LEU A 67 8.58 -12.84 12.45
N THR A 68 7.83 -13.10 13.52
CA THR A 68 6.38 -12.99 13.54
C THR A 68 5.96 -11.95 14.57
N ILE A 69 5.24 -10.92 14.15
CA ILE A 69 4.62 -9.92 15.02
C ILE A 69 3.13 -10.26 15.09
N ASN A 70 2.66 -10.72 16.25
CA ASN A 70 1.27 -11.13 16.41
C ASN A 70 0.32 -9.94 16.52
N GLN A 71 -0.96 -10.20 16.30
CA GLN A 71 -2.01 -9.19 16.42
C GLN A 71 -2.01 -8.56 17.82
N GLY A 72 -2.12 -7.23 17.89
CA GLY A 72 -2.05 -6.48 19.14
C GLY A 72 -0.63 -6.21 19.67
N ALA A 73 0.40 -6.85 19.10
CA ALA A 73 1.80 -6.59 19.41
C ALA A 73 2.42 -5.56 18.46
N SER A 74 3.59 -5.04 18.82
CA SER A 74 4.33 -4.10 17.97
C SER A 74 5.84 -4.33 18.01
N LEU A 75 6.49 -4.05 16.89
CA LEU A 75 7.94 -3.87 16.79
C LEU A 75 8.20 -2.47 16.21
N THR A 76 8.64 -1.55 17.04
CA THR A 76 8.76 -0.13 16.69
C THR A 76 10.17 0.36 16.97
N GLN A 77 10.79 1.02 15.98
CA GLN A 77 12.10 1.64 16.14
C GLN A 77 12.13 2.68 17.28
N ASP A 78 13.22 2.71 18.06
CA ASP A 78 13.51 3.75 19.07
C ASP A 78 13.93 5.09 18.44
N LEU A 79 14.65 5.01 17.32
CA LEU A 79 15.21 6.10 16.54
C LEU A 79 14.77 5.96 15.09
N THR A 80 14.79 7.05 14.34
CA THR A 80 14.41 7.09 12.91
C THR A 80 15.47 6.46 11.97
N THR A 81 16.27 5.52 12.47
CA THR A 81 17.43 4.93 11.79
C THR A 81 17.38 3.41 11.70
N ARG A 82 16.36 2.73 12.25
CA ARG A 82 16.42 1.28 12.41
C ARG A 82 15.99 0.53 11.17
N ASN A 83 16.76 -0.50 10.84
CA ASN A 83 16.60 -1.25 9.60
C ASN A 83 16.29 -2.72 9.89
N ILE A 84 15.48 -3.32 9.01
CA ILE A 84 15.29 -4.77 8.96
C ILE A 84 15.67 -5.28 7.58
N SER A 85 16.47 -6.35 7.53
CA SER A 85 16.76 -7.11 6.32
C SER A 85 16.34 -8.57 6.49
N VAL A 86 15.59 -9.08 5.54
CA VAL A 86 15.13 -10.48 5.49
C VAL A 86 15.65 -11.08 4.20
N GLY A 87 16.43 -12.15 4.27
CA GLY A 87 16.86 -12.84 3.07
C GLY A 87 17.00 -14.33 3.18
N GLY A 88 17.53 -14.97 2.13
CA GLY A 88 17.65 -16.42 2.04
C GLY A 88 16.29 -17.11 2.18
N THR A 89 16.17 -17.99 3.16
CA THR A 89 14.89 -18.64 3.53
C THR A 89 14.17 -17.92 4.67
N GLY A 90 14.61 -16.72 5.03
CA GLY A 90 14.03 -15.89 6.06
C GLY A 90 12.61 -15.44 5.72
N VAL A 91 11.76 -15.41 6.75
CA VAL A 91 10.35 -14.99 6.64
C VAL A 91 10.05 -13.86 7.62
N LEU A 92 9.33 -12.83 7.20
CA LEU A 92 8.73 -11.82 8.07
C LEU A 92 7.19 -11.88 7.96
N ASN A 93 6.53 -12.24 9.06
CA ASN A 93 5.08 -12.28 9.18
C ASN A 93 4.60 -11.14 10.08
N ASN A 94 4.06 -10.08 9.50
CA ASN A 94 3.47 -8.98 10.26
C ASN A 94 1.94 -9.12 10.35
N LYS A 95 1.44 -9.40 11.56
CA LYS A 95 0.00 -9.37 11.89
C LYS A 95 -0.34 -8.26 12.89
N GLY A 96 0.66 -7.62 13.48
CA GLY A 96 0.54 -6.51 14.41
C GLY A 96 0.99 -5.20 13.77
N THR A 97 1.82 -4.43 14.49
CA THR A 97 2.40 -3.18 13.99
C THR A 97 3.91 -3.28 13.84
N LEU A 98 4.44 -2.93 12.66
CA LEU A 98 5.87 -2.79 12.40
C LEU A 98 6.16 -1.34 12.00
N THR A 99 7.10 -0.67 12.67
CA THR A 99 7.56 0.67 12.27
C THR A 99 9.08 0.77 12.26
N ILE A 100 9.67 1.04 11.09
CA ILE A 100 11.11 1.04 10.84
C ILE A 100 11.51 2.09 9.80
N ARG A 101 12.81 2.32 9.62
CA ARG A 101 13.34 3.20 8.57
C ARG A 101 13.39 2.51 7.22
N ASN A 102 14.22 1.49 7.09
CA ASN A 102 14.36 0.75 5.85
C ASN A 102 14.00 -0.71 6.06
N LEU A 103 13.36 -1.28 5.05
CA LEU A 103 13.04 -2.70 4.97
C LEU A 103 13.61 -3.26 3.67
N LEU A 104 14.42 -4.31 3.78
CA LEU A 104 15.03 -5.00 2.65
C LEU A 104 14.57 -6.46 2.63
N LEU A 105 14.00 -6.91 1.51
CA LEU A 105 13.84 -8.32 1.19
C LEU A 105 14.91 -8.71 0.17
N ALA A 106 15.91 -9.47 0.63
CA ALA A 106 17.08 -9.87 -0.13
C ALA A 106 17.04 -11.36 -0.49
N SER A 107 17.58 -11.77 -1.65
CA SER A 107 18.01 -13.17 -1.88
C SER A 107 16.96 -14.25 -1.50
N SER A 108 15.73 -14.14 -2.01
CA SER A 108 14.60 -15.06 -1.72
C SER A 108 13.90 -14.91 -0.36
N GLY A 109 14.24 -13.88 0.42
CA GLY A 109 13.48 -13.53 1.63
C GLY A 109 12.01 -13.23 1.30
N SER A 110 11.12 -13.55 2.24
CA SER A 110 9.67 -13.38 2.06
C SER A 110 9.04 -12.54 3.17
N LEU A 111 8.00 -11.80 2.80
CA LEU A 111 7.18 -11.01 3.72
C LEU A 111 5.69 -11.23 3.50
N SER A 112 4.96 -11.41 4.59
CA SER A 112 3.50 -11.42 4.62
C SER A 112 2.99 -10.36 5.58
N ASN A 113 2.18 -9.44 5.09
CA ASN A 113 1.56 -8.39 5.89
C ASN A 113 0.03 -8.55 5.95
N THR A 114 -0.48 -8.83 7.14
CA THR A 114 -1.91 -8.75 7.48
C THR A 114 -2.17 -7.77 8.62
N GLY A 115 -1.15 -7.01 9.03
CA GLY A 115 -1.22 -5.95 10.03
C GLY A 115 -0.85 -4.59 9.42
N THR A 116 -0.23 -3.71 10.20
CA THR A 116 0.21 -2.39 9.74
C THR A 116 1.72 -2.33 9.65
N ILE A 117 2.25 -1.85 8.51
CA ILE A 117 3.68 -1.57 8.33
C ILE A 117 3.87 -0.06 8.06
N GLY A 118 4.76 0.58 8.81
CA GLY A 118 5.27 1.92 8.56
C GLY A 118 6.76 1.88 8.22
N VAL A 119 7.11 2.26 6.99
CA VAL A 119 8.49 2.42 6.52
C VAL A 119 8.75 3.91 6.32
N THR A 120 9.62 4.47 7.14
CA THR A 120 9.88 5.93 7.16
C THR A 120 10.88 6.38 6.10
N ALA A 121 11.50 5.45 5.37
CA ALA A 121 12.27 5.74 4.17
C ALA A 121 11.93 4.70 3.07
N ASN A 122 12.73 3.65 2.91
CA ASN A 122 12.70 2.79 1.72
C ASN A 122 12.29 1.35 2.02
N LEU A 123 11.45 0.78 1.15
CA LEU A 123 11.23 -0.66 1.05
C LEU A 123 11.82 -1.15 -0.28
N LEU A 124 12.73 -2.12 -0.23
CA LEU A 124 13.30 -2.76 -1.41
C LEU A 124 12.99 -4.25 -1.40
N VAL A 125 12.33 -4.74 -2.46
CA VAL A 125 12.08 -6.15 -2.71
C VAL A 125 12.97 -6.61 -3.86
N THR A 126 14.05 -7.31 -3.57
CA THR A 126 15.04 -7.71 -4.59
C THR A 126 14.62 -8.96 -5.35
N THR A 127 15.35 -9.29 -6.42
CA THR A 127 15.09 -10.47 -7.25
C THR A 127 15.00 -11.77 -6.43
N GLY A 128 13.97 -12.55 -6.72
CA GLY A 128 13.68 -13.81 -6.03
C GLY A 128 12.92 -13.66 -4.70
N SER A 129 12.87 -12.46 -4.11
CA SER A 129 12.08 -12.18 -2.91
C SER A 129 10.61 -11.95 -3.22
N THR A 130 9.76 -12.23 -2.23
CA THR A 130 8.30 -12.11 -2.35
C THR A 130 7.70 -11.28 -1.22
N PHE A 131 6.72 -10.45 -1.55
CA PHE A 131 5.94 -9.69 -0.57
C PHE A 131 4.45 -9.82 -0.88
N SER A 132 3.70 -10.41 0.05
CA SER A 132 2.23 -10.40 0.05
C SER A 132 1.69 -9.37 1.04
N ASN A 133 0.85 -8.45 0.56
CA ASN A 133 0.16 -7.45 1.38
C ASN A 133 -1.35 -7.68 1.36
N SER A 134 -1.99 -7.76 2.52
CA SER A 134 -3.46 -7.83 2.67
C SER A 134 -4.01 -6.82 3.68
N SER A 135 -3.22 -5.81 4.02
CA SER A 135 -3.62 -4.75 4.94
C SER A 135 -2.86 -3.46 4.61
N LEU A 136 -2.55 -2.62 5.60
CA LEU A 136 -1.96 -1.30 5.38
C LEU A 136 -0.43 -1.33 5.40
N ILE A 137 0.17 -0.70 4.39
CA ILE A 137 1.57 -0.29 4.42
C ILE A 137 1.72 1.17 3.98
N ASN A 138 2.51 1.93 4.75
CA ASN A 138 2.88 3.30 4.45
C ASN A 138 4.39 3.38 4.26
N ILE A 139 4.84 3.86 3.10
CA ILE A 139 6.24 4.02 2.73
C ILE A 139 6.46 5.49 2.43
N SER A 140 7.30 6.15 3.21
CA SER A 140 7.42 7.61 3.14
C SER A 140 8.22 8.09 1.93
N ASP A 141 9.12 7.27 1.40
CA ASP A 141 9.97 7.61 0.26
C ASP A 141 9.74 6.60 -0.87
N THR A 142 10.60 5.59 -1.02
CA THR A 142 10.61 4.76 -2.23
C THR A 142 10.24 3.31 -1.95
N LEU A 143 9.35 2.76 -2.81
CA LEU A 143 9.15 1.33 -2.99
C LEU A 143 9.90 0.88 -4.25
N GLY A 144 11.01 0.17 -4.06
CA GLY A 144 11.76 -0.45 -5.14
C GLY A 144 11.41 -1.92 -5.29
N ILE A 145 11.11 -2.36 -6.51
CA ILE A 145 10.70 -3.73 -6.81
C ILE A 145 11.64 -4.30 -7.88
N GLN A 146 12.27 -5.42 -7.58
CA GLN A 146 13.01 -6.29 -8.51
C GLN A 146 12.60 -7.77 -8.33
N GLY A 147 11.92 -8.08 -7.21
CA GLY A 147 11.25 -9.34 -6.95
C GLY A 147 9.75 -9.25 -7.27
N THR A 148 8.94 -9.93 -6.47
CA THR A 148 7.49 -9.99 -6.68
C THR A 148 6.73 -9.41 -5.50
N ILE A 149 5.77 -8.52 -5.78
CA ILE A 149 4.81 -8.02 -4.81
C ILE A 149 3.40 -8.37 -5.28
N SER A 150 2.60 -8.93 -4.38
CA SER A 150 1.16 -9.14 -4.58
C SER A 150 0.38 -8.36 -3.51
N ASN A 151 -0.38 -7.35 -3.95
CA ASN A 151 -1.29 -6.59 -3.10
C ASN A 151 -2.69 -7.23 -3.13
N ASN A 152 -2.94 -8.12 -2.17
CA ASN A 152 -4.10 -8.99 -2.02
C ASN A 152 -5.17 -8.32 -1.13
N ALA A 153 -5.91 -7.35 -1.68
CA ALA A 153 -6.91 -6.54 -0.97
C ALA A 153 -6.34 -5.65 0.16
N GLY A 154 -5.05 -5.33 0.10
CA GLY A 154 -4.39 -4.37 0.99
C GLY A 154 -4.31 -2.96 0.39
N THR A 155 -3.80 -2.02 1.18
CA THR A 155 -3.50 -0.65 0.74
C THR A 155 -2.01 -0.37 0.86
N ILE A 156 -1.41 0.09 -0.24
CA ILE A 156 -0.02 0.53 -0.31
C ILE A 156 -0.01 2.03 -0.57
N ASN A 157 0.50 2.80 0.40
CA ASN A 157 0.78 4.22 0.24
C ASN A 157 2.30 4.41 0.08
N VAL A 158 2.73 5.07 -0.99
CA VAL A 158 4.15 5.32 -1.26
C VAL A 158 4.35 6.68 -1.92
N ALA A 159 5.50 7.32 -1.69
CA ALA A 159 5.84 8.52 -2.44
C ALA A 159 6.28 8.19 -3.87
N THR A 160 7.34 7.40 -4.01
CA THR A 160 7.89 6.99 -5.32
C THR A 160 7.80 5.48 -5.49
N PHE A 161 7.23 5.04 -6.62
CA PHE A 161 7.07 3.63 -6.94
C PHE A 161 7.95 3.27 -8.14
N LEU A 162 8.96 2.42 -7.92
CA LEU A 162 9.92 1.98 -8.94
C LEU A 162 9.82 0.48 -9.15
N ASN A 163 9.19 0.05 -10.23
CA ASN A 163 9.00 -1.36 -10.54
C ASN A 163 9.91 -1.85 -11.67
N ALA A 164 10.82 -2.74 -11.28
CA ALA A 164 11.68 -3.57 -12.12
C ALA A 164 11.60 -5.06 -11.82
N GLY A 165 10.49 -5.49 -11.24
CA GLY A 165 10.18 -6.89 -11.00
C GLY A 165 8.75 -7.22 -11.46
N THR A 166 7.95 -7.77 -10.57
CA THR A 166 6.53 -8.03 -10.82
C THR A 166 5.69 -7.40 -9.72
N TYR A 167 4.72 -6.58 -10.12
CA TYR A 167 3.75 -6.02 -9.21
C TYR A 167 2.34 -6.42 -9.64
N ASP A 168 1.62 -7.11 -8.75
CA ASP A 168 0.23 -7.50 -8.95
C ASP A 168 -0.65 -6.77 -7.91
N ASN A 169 -1.44 -5.79 -8.37
CA ASN A 169 -2.52 -5.21 -7.58
C ASN A 169 -3.78 -6.03 -7.81
N ASN A 170 -4.09 -6.94 -6.90
CA ASN A 170 -5.23 -7.84 -7.06
C ASN A 170 -6.55 -7.13 -6.75
N THR A 171 -7.67 -7.82 -6.97
CA THR A 171 -9.01 -7.29 -6.70
C THR A 171 -9.10 -6.73 -5.28
N ASN A 172 -9.70 -5.52 -5.15
CA ASN A 172 -9.79 -4.73 -3.93
C ASN A 172 -8.45 -4.22 -3.36
N GLY A 173 -7.32 -4.45 -4.04
CA GLY A 173 -6.04 -3.85 -3.71
C GLY A 173 -6.02 -2.37 -4.09
N ASN A 174 -5.49 -1.52 -3.22
CA ASN A 174 -5.30 -0.09 -3.49
C ASN A 174 -3.81 0.26 -3.51
N LEU A 175 -3.40 1.00 -4.53
CA LEU A 175 -2.08 1.61 -4.63
C LEU A 175 -2.23 3.13 -4.75
N TYR A 176 -1.62 3.87 -3.83
CA TYR A 176 -1.54 5.32 -3.85
C TYR A 176 -0.09 5.75 -3.96
N VAL A 177 0.25 6.41 -5.06
CA VAL A 177 1.58 6.93 -5.37
C VAL A 177 1.54 8.45 -5.36
N SER A 178 2.27 9.09 -4.45
CA SER A 178 2.20 10.55 -4.27
C SER A 178 3.06 11.32 -5.28
N SER A 179 4.05 10.67 -5.88
CA SER A 179 4.97 11.25 -6.85
C SER A 179 4.90 10.44 -8.14
N ILE A 180 5.97 9.76 -8.53
CA ILE A 180 6.09 9.05 -9.80
C ILE A 180 5.80 7.57 -9.61
N LEU A 181 4.99 7.03 -10.53
CA LEU A 181 4.89 5.60 -10.78
C LEU A 181 5.73 5.28 -12.01
N TYR A 182 6.77 4.45 -11.84
CA TYR A 182 7.65 3.99 -12.91
C TYR A 182 7.59 2.47 -13.02
N THR A 183 7.29 1.95 -14.21
CA THR A 183 7.26 0.51 -14.50
C THR A 183 8.13 0.21 -15.70
N ASN A 184 9.11 -0.69 -15.55
CA ASN A 184 9.96 -1.15 -16.65
C ASN A 184 9.89 -2.67 -16.89
N THR A 185 8.97 -3.34 -16.21
CA THR A 185 8.67 -4.77 -16.29
C THR A 185 7.16 -4.96 -16.06
N VAL A 186 6.74 -6.10 -15.50
CA VAL A 186 5.32 -6.47 -15.32
C VAL A 186 4.64 -5.65 -14.23
N PHE A 187 3.57 -4.96 -14.61
CA PHE A 187 2.64 -4.27 -13.72
C PHE A 187 1.20 -4.67 -14.05
N ASN A 188 0.52 -5.35 -13.14
CA ASN A 188 -0.87 -5.77 -13.31
C ASN A 188 -1.77 -5.04 -12.32
N ASN A 189 -2.76 -4.30 -12.82
CA ASN A 189 -3.78 -3.66 -12.00
C ASN A 189 -5.16 -4.30 -12.20
N ASN A 190 -5.61 -5.05 -11.20
CA ASN A 190 -6.99 -5.54 -11.05
C ASN A 190 -7.72 -4.84 -9.88
N GLY A 191 -7.09 -3.82 -9.28
CA GLY A 191 -7.58 -3.04 -8.15
C GLY A 191 -7.63 -1.55 -8.48
N TRP A 192 -7.50 -0.70 -7.46
CA TRP A 192 -7.46 0.74 -7.65
C TRP A 192 -6.02 1.26 -7.63
N VAL A 193 -5.68 2.11 -8.59
CA VAL A 193 -4.39 2.83 -8.61
C VAL A 193 -4.65 4.32 -8.70
N THR A 194 -4.00 5.10 -7.85
CA THR A 194 -3.96 6.56 -7.92
C THR A 194 -2.52 7.04 -7.96
N VAL A 195 -2.20 7.88 -8.93
CA VAL A 195 -0.88 8.49 -9.13
C VAL A 195 -1.06 10.01 -9.10
N ASN A 196 -0.52 10.67 -8.09
CA ASN A 196 -0.72 12.12 -7.90
C ASN A 196 0.12 12.97 -8.86
N LEU A 197 1.23 12.45 -9.38
CA LEU A 197 2.00 13.11 -10.43
C LEU A 197 1.95 12.26 -11.71
N ASP A 198 3.11 11.83 -12.19
CA ASP A 198 3.26 11.23 -13.50
C ASP A 198 3.35 9.71 -13.42
N PHE A 199 2.77 9.06 -14.44
CA PHE A 199 2.97 7.66 -14.71
C PHE A 199 3.88 7.49 -15.94
N LEU A 200 4.97 6.75 -15.77
CA LEU A 200 5.90 6.38 -16.81
C LEU A 200 5.88 4.85 -16.97
N ASN A 201 5.33 4.38 -18.08
CA ASN A 201 5.45 2.98 -18.49
C ASN A 201 6.56 2.82 -19.54
N SER A 202 7.56 2.02 -19.22
CA SER A 202 8.63 1.58 -20.12
C SER A 202 8.75 0.04 -20.15
N GLY A 203 7.69 -0.69 -19.80
CA GLY A 203 7.63 -2.14 -19.75
C GLY A 203 6.22 -2.66 -20.05
N ASP A 204 5.85 -3.81 -19.48
CA ASP A 204 4.56 -4.47 -19.71
C ASP A 204 3.56 -4.12 -18.61
N ALA A 205 2.59 -3.27 -18.91
CA ALA A 205 1.59 -2.83 -17.94
C ALA A 205 0.16 -3.17 -18.41
N THR A 206 -0.61 -3.82 -17.54
CA THR A 206 -2.03 -4.13 -17.79
C THR A 206 -2.92 -3.48 -16.74
N ASN A 207 -3.92 -2.73 -17.17
CA ASN A 207 -4.97 -2.17 -16.33
C ASN A 207 -6.32 -2.83 -16.65
N ASN A 208 -6.88 -3.59 -15.71
CA ASN A 208 -8.20 -4.22 -15.82
C ASN A 208 -9.28 -3.51 -15.00
N MET A 209 -8.93 -2.49 -14.20
CA MET A 209 -9.86 -1.76 -13.35
C MET A 209 -9.57 -0.26 -13.45
N ILE A 210 -9.42 0.46 -12.34
CA ILE A 210 -9.32 1.92 -12.35
C ILE A 210 -7.89 2.35 -12.08
N MET A 211 -7.40 3.24 -12.93
CA MET A 211 -6.16 3.98 -12.76
C MET A 211 -6.42 5.47 -12.94
N ASP A 212 -6.11 6.25 -11.90
CA ASP A 212 -6.33 7.69 -11.85
C ASP A 212 -4.99 8.41 -11.74
N ILE A 213 -4.54 9.01 -12.85
CA ILE A 213 -3.26 9.68 -12.98
C ILE A 213 -3.55 11.18 -13.02
N LYS A 214 -3.11 11.91 -12.01
CA LYS A 214 -3.46 13.33 -11.84
C LYS A 214 -2.68 14.27 -12.75
N GLN A 215 -1.49 13.87 -13.21
CA GLN A 215 -0.71 14.65 -14.16
C GLN A 215 -0.57 13.90 -15.49
N ASN A 216 0.66 13.55 -15.89
CA ASN A 216 0.92 13.03 -17.22
C ASN A 216 1.04 11.51 -17.23
N PHE A 217 0.62 10.91 -18.33
CA PHE A 217 0.93 9.53 -18.66
C PHE A 217 1.81 9.48 -19.90
N TYR A 218 2.97 8.85 -19.79
CA TYR A 218 3.83 8.50 -20.91
C TYR A 218 3.99 6.98 -21.01
N ASN A 219 3.65 6.43 -22.17
CA ASN A 219 3.95 5.05 -22.57
C ASN A 219 5.06 5.06 -23.63
N GLY A 220 6.25 4.59 -23.25
CA GLY A 220 7.37 4.48 -24.15
C GLY A 220 8.68 4.05 -23.46
N ASP A 221 9.61 3.53 -24.26
CA ASP A 221 10.97 3.25 -23.80
C ASP A 221 12.00 3.84 -24.76
N SER A 222 13.03 4.47 -24.20
CA SER A 222 14.16 5.03 -24.95
C SER A 222 15.38 4.11 -24.98
N LEU A 223 15.34 2.98 -24.26
CA LEU A 223 16.47 2.11 -23.97
C LEU A 223 16.41 0.74 -24.68
N MET A 224 15.70 0.65 -25.80
CA MET A 224 15.57 -0.51 -26.71
C MET A 224 14.63 -1.65 -26.29
N ASN A 225 13.81 -1.51 -25.24
CA ASN A 225 12.65 -2.39 -25.08
C ASN A 225 11.41 -1.76 -25.73
N THR A 226 10.38 -2.56 -25.93
CA THR A 226 9.04 -2.11 -26.32
C THR A 226 8.21 -1.94 -25.06
N ALA A 227 7.63 -0.75 -24.85
CA ALA A 227 6.65 -0.54 -23.78
C ALA A 227 5.27 -0.95 -24.29
N GLU A 228 4.58 -1.84 -23.57
CA GLU A 228 3.20 -2.22 -23.87
C GLU A 228 2.28 -1.79 -22.73
N PHE A 229 1.21 -1.09 -23.06
CA PHE A 229 0.14 -0.77 -22.12
C PHE A 229 -1.20 -1.32 -22.58
N ILE A 230 -1.71 -2.33 -21.88
CA ILE A 230 -3.02 -2.94 -22.12
C ILE A 230 -4.06 -2.31 -21.17
N ASN A 231 -5.02 -1.59 -21.69
CA ASN A 231 -6.13 -1.04 -20.93
C ASN A 231 -7.44 -1.77 -21.21
N ASN A 232 -7.94 -2.53 -20.24
CA ASN A 232 -9.26 -3.15 -20.24
C ASN A 232 -10.22 -2.51 -19.23
N GLY A 233 -9.77 -1.49 -18.50
CA GLY A 233 -10.55 -0.77 -17.50
C GLY A 233 -10.71 0.71 -17.83
N LEU A 234 -10.71 1.56 -16.81
CA LEU A 234 -10.75 3.01 -16.94
C LEU A 234 -9.39 3.61 -16.55
N VAL A 235 -8.84 4.45 -17.42
CA VAL A 235 -7.67 5.27 -17.13
C VAL A 235 -8.07 6.74 -17.25
N SER A 236 -7.96 7.49 -16.15
CA SER A 236 -8.10 8.94 -16.14
C SER A 236 -6.73 9.60 -16.09
N VAL A 237 -6.52 10.62 -16.92
CA VAL A 237 -5.28 11.39 -17.02
C VAL A 237 -5.61 12.87 -16.90
N GLY A 238 -5.18 13.47 -15.79
CA GLY A 238 -5.52 14.84 -15.40
C GLY A 238 -4.79 15.92 -16.19
N ASN A 239 -3.74 15.57 -16.94
CA ASN A 239 -3.04 16.48 -17.82
C ASN A 239 -2.83 15.84 -19.21
N ASN A 240 -1.59 15.53 -19.59
CA ASN A 240 -1.26 15.09 -20.95
C ASN A 240 -1.05 13.58 -21.02
N TRP A 241 -1.43 13.02 -22.15
CA TRP A 241 -1.22 11.61 -22.48
C TRP A 241 -0.34 11.49 -23.72
N PHE A 242 0.71 10.68 -23.62
CA PHE A 242 1.68 10.47 -24.68
C PHE A 242 1.95 8.98 -24.86
N ASN A 243 1.88 8.52 -26.11
CA ASN A 243 2.31 7.19 -26.50
C ASN A 243 3.35 7.24 -27.61
N SER A 244 4.44 6.50 -27.44
CA SER A 244 5.42 6.23 -28.50
C SER A 244 5.59 4.75 -28.84
N GLU A 245 4.89 3.85 -28.14
CA GLU A 245 5.01 2.40 -28.31
C GLU A 245 3.61 1.75 -28.45
N ASP A 246 3.39 0.56 -27.91
CA ASP A 246 2.15 -0.20 -28.12
C ASP A 246 1.13 0.05 -27.00
N VAL A 247 -0.10 0.39 -27.42
CA VAL A 247 -1.27 0.51 -26.56
C VAL A 247 -2.39 -0.36 -27.14
N ASN A 248 -3.02 -1.17 -26.30
CA ASN A 248 -4.07 -2.11 -26.71
C ASN A 248 -5.14 -2.24 -25.62
N GLY A 249 -6.20 -3.00 -25.91
CA GLY A 249 -7.22 -3.41 -24.95
C GLY A 249 -8.62 -3.02 -25.38
N THR A 250 -9.53 -3.01 -24.42
CA THR A 250 -10.97 -2.77 -24.61
C THR A 250 -11.54 -1.68 -23.70
N GLY A 251 -10.68 -1.04 -22.92
CA GLY A 251 -11.03 -0.04 -21.92
C GLY A 251 -11.19 1.37 -22.47
N GLN A 252 -11.29 2.32 -21.53
CA GLN A 252 -11.49 3.73 -21.79
C GLN A 252 -10.31 4.55 -21.28
N PHE A 253 -9.90 5.55 -22.07
CA PHE A 253 -9.03 6.62 -21.65
C PHE A 253 -9.78 7.94 -21.55
N CYS A 254 -9.55 8.65 -20.46
CA CYS A 254 -10.15 9.93 -20.15
C CYS A 254 -9.07 10.98 -19.93
N ILE A 255 -8.83 11.87 -20.90
CA ILE A 255 -7.69 12.79 -20.89
C ILE A 255 -8.18 14.24 -20.81
N ALA A 256 -7.62 15.01 -19.89
CA ALA A 256 -8.04 16.40 -19.64
C ALA A 256 -7.48 17.41 -20.64
N ASN A 257 -6.23 17.22 -21.08
CA ASN A 257 -5.51 18.22 -21.86
C ASN A 257 -5.06 17.66 -23.20
N TYR A 258 -3.76 17.42 -23.40
CA TYR A 258 -3.22 17.07 -24.71
C TYR A 258 -3.02 15.56 -24.88
N THR A 259 -3.40 15.03 -26.04
CA THR A 259 -3.13 13.63 -26.45
C THR A 259 -2.23 13.54 -27.67
N ALA A 260 -1.15 12.76 -27.57
CA ALA A 260 -0.31 12.45 -28.72
C ALA A 260 0.03 10.97 -28.84
N ASN A 261 -0.04 10.48 -30.07
CA ASN A 261 0.35 9.13 -30.45
C ASN A 261 1.42 9.15 -31.55
N SER A 262 2.51 8.45 -31.30
CA SER A 262 3.56 8.15 -32.28
C SER A 262 3.81 6.65 -32.44
N GLY A 263 3.20 5.81 -31.59
CA GLY A 263 3.27 4.34 -31.66
C GLY A 263 2.00 3.71 -32.25
N ASN A 264 1.66 2.50 -31.80
CA ASN A 264 0.48 1.77 -32.29
C ASN A 264 -0.62 1.74 -31.23
N ILE A 265 -1.83 2.10 -31.63
CA ILE A 265 -3.04 1.95 -30.83
C ILE A 265 -3.92 0.90 -31.49
N THR A 266 -4.16 -0.22 -30.82
CA THR A 266 -4.94 -1.35 -31.31
C THR A 266 -6.11 -1.70 -30.38
N GLY A 267 -6.88 -2.75 -30.69
CA GLY A 267 -8.02 -3.19 -29.88
C GLY A 267 -9.30 -2.40 -30.14
N THR A 268 -10.17 -2.28 -29.13
CA THR A 268 -11.47 -1.59 -29.19
C THR A 268 -11.55 -0.49 -28.12
N LEU A 269 -10.46 0.25 -27.94
CA LEU A 269 -10.35 1.31 -26.94
C LEU A 269 -11.31 2.47 -27.25
N ASP A 270 -11.77 3.14 -26.20
CA ASP A 270 -12.48 4.43 -26.29
C ASP A 270 -11.60 5.54 -25.72
N PHE A 271 -11.14 6.44 -26.59
CA PHE A 271 -10.35 7.60 -26.18
C PHE A 271 -11.24 8.83 -26.08
N CYS A 272 -11.28 9.46 -24.92
CA CYS A 272 -11.98 10.71 -24.76
C CYS A 272 -11.06 11.81 -24.25
N ASP A 273 -10.55 12.59 -25.21
CA ASP A 273 -9.82 13.83 -24.97
C ASP A 273 -10.81 14.99 -24.80
N LYS A 274 -10.65 15.81 -23.77
CA LYS A 274 -11.55 16.94 -23.49
C LYS A 274 -11.31 18.19 -24.34
N THR A 275 -10.20 18.30 -25.05
CA THR A 275 -9.88 19.46 -25.90
C THR A 275 -10.47 19.35 -27.31
N GLY A 276 -10.70 18.13 -27.81
CA GLY A 276 -11.24 17.90 -29.16
C GLY A 276 -12.11 16.65 -29.34
N GLY A 277 -12.18 15.78 -28.33
CA GLY A 277 -12.88 14.49 -28.38
C GLY A 277 -12.06 13.34 -28.96
N ASN A 278 -11.00 13.63 -29.71
CA ASN A 278 -10.11 12.67 -30.36
C ASN A 278 -8.63 12.93 -30.02
N ILE A 279 -7.71 12.14 -30.60
CA ILE A 279 -6.26 12.34 -30.39
C ILE A 279 -5.79 13.60 -31.12
N ASP A 280 -5.16 14.55 -30.40
CA ASP A 280 -4.73 15.85 -30.94
C ASP A 280 -3.63 15.74 -32.01
N ALA A 281 -2.65 14.88 -31.74
CA ALA A 281 -1.55 14.65 -32.66
C ALA A 281 -1.30 13.15 -32.86
N ASN A 282 -1.37 12.70 -34.11
CA ASN A 282 -1.07 11.33 -34.46
C ASN A 282 -0.05 11.25 -35.60
N SER A 283 1.13 10.71 -35.31
CA SER A 283 2.11 10.27 -36.32
C SER A 283 2.24 8.75 -36.38
N GLY A 284 1.56 8.03 -35.49
CA GLY A 284 1.55 6.57 -35.41
C GLY A 284 0.33 5.93 -36.08
N THR A 285 0.04 4.69 -35.70
CA THR A 285 -1.12 3.94 -36.20
C THR A 285 -2.23 3.84 -35.17
N ILE A 286 -3.48 3.90 -35.64
CA ILE A 286 -4.67 3.72 -34.81
C ILE A 286 -5.59 2.76 -35.55
N ALA A 287 -5.98 1.65 -34.90
CA ALA A 287 -6.91 0.69 -35.47
C ALA A 287 -8.29 1.34 -35.70
N GLY A 288 -8.95 0.97 -36.80
CA GLY A 288 -10.28 1.51 -37.14
C GLY A 288 -11.40 1.11 -36.18
N THR A 289 -11.12 0.21 -35.24
CA THR A 289 -12.01 -0.23 -34.15
C THR A 289 -11.92 0.64 -32.90
N VAL A 290 -10.97 1.59 -32.84
CA VAL A 290 -10.87 2.58 -31.76
C VAL A 290 -11.98 3.61 -31.93
N THR A 291 -12.62 3.97 -30.83
CA THR A 291 -13.69 4.96 -30.79
C THR A 291 -13.30 6.19 -29.97
N TYR A 292 -14.11 7.25 -30.09
CA TYR A 292 -13.79 8.55 -29.51
C TYR A 292 -14.97 9.13 -28.73
N CYS A 293 -14.80 9.28 -27.42
CA CYS A 293 -15.83 9.74 -26.49
C CYS A 293 -17.20 9.04 -26.67
N ASN A 294 -17.21 7.73 -26.96
CA ASN A 294 -18.45 6.97 -27.04
C ASN A 294 -19.08 6.77 -25.65
N THR A 295 -18.24 6.68 -24.63
CA THR A 295 -18.64 6.60 -23.23
C THR A 295 -18.42 7.96 -22.57
N ASN A 296 -19.32 8.34 -21.65
CA ASN A 296 -19.13 9.54 -20.85
C ASN A 296 -17.79 9.47 -20.10
N CYS A 297 -17.12 10.60 -20.05
CA CYS A 297 -15.78 10.70 -19.50
C CYS A 297 -15.72 11.84 -18.50
N ASN A 298 -15.39 11.55 -17.24
CA ASN A 298 -15.17 12.54 -16.21
C ASN A 298 -13.72 12.44 -15.75
N VAL A 299 -12.92 13.45 -16.08
CA VAL A 299 -11.51 13.51 -15.68
C VAL A 299 -11.44 14.12 -14.28
N GLY A 300 -10.72 13.49 -13.35
CA GLY A 300 -10.51 14.02 -12.01
C GLY A 300 -11.71 13.93 -11.04
N GLU A 301 -12.92 13.69 -11.54
CA GLU A 301 -14.12 13.33 -10.78
C GLU A 301 -14.45 11.85 -10.98
N ILE A 302 -13.47 10.97 -10.74
CA ILE A 302 -13.87 9.62 -10.38
C ILE A 302 -14.48 9.79 -8.99
N GLU A 303 -15.80 9.60 -8.88
CA GLU A 303 -16.45 9.43 -7.58
C GLU A 303 -15.73 8.27 -6.91
N LEU A 304 -14.71 8.62 -6.12
CA LEU A 304 -14.30 7.80 -5.02
C LEU A 304 -15.60 7.65 -4.25
N GLU A 305 -16.14 6.43 -4.19
CA GLU A 305 -16.67 5.99 -2.91
C GLU A 305 -15.51 6.17 -1.95
N LYS A 306 -15.39 7.38 -1.41
CA LYS A 306 -14.50 7.73 -0.35
C LYS A 306 -14.99 6.82 0.74
N GLN A 307 -14.36 5.66 0.90
CA GLN A 307 -14.49 4.84 2.08
C GLN A 307 -13.90 5.69 3.20
N THR A 308 -14.68 6.66 3.66
CA THR A 308 -14.44 7.33 4.92
C THR A 308 -14.52 6.21 5.94
N GLU A 309 -13.38 5.80 6.50
CA GLU A 309 -13.32 4.87 7.64
C GLU A 309 -13.84 5.55 8.92
N VAL A 310 -14.95 6.28 8.81
CA VAL A 310 -15.71 6.77 9.95
C VAL A 310 -16.56 5.60 10.42
N LYS A 311 -16.20 5.01 11.56
CA LYS A 311 -17.02 4.02 12.25
C LYS A 311 -17.67 4.68 13.45
N ILE A 312 -19.00 4.67 13.50
CA ILE A 312 -19.78 5.20 14.62
C ILE A 312 -20.50 4.04 15.29
N TYR A 313 -20.23 3.83 16.58
CA TYR A 313 -20.79 2.70 17.33
C TYR A 313 -20.80 2.93 18.86
N PRO A 314 -21.70 2.27 19.60
CA PRO A 314 -22.80 1.46 19.09
C PRO A 314 -23.93 2.33 18.50
N ILE A 315 -24.73 1.76 17.62
CA ILE A 315 -26.02 2.32 17.19
C ILE A 315 -27.04 1.17 17.32
N PRO A 316 -28.05 1.25 18.20
CA PRO A 316 -28.36 2.36 19.11
C PRO A 316 -27.29 2.61 20.20
N PHE A 317 -27.25 3.82 20.77
CA PHE A 317 -26.34 4.17 21.88
C PHE A 317 -27.11 4.58 23.13
N GLU A 318 -26.67 4.13 24.30
CA GLU A 318 -27.29 4.47 25.58
C GLU A 318 -26.77 5.81 26.12
N GLN A 319 -25.51 5.85 26.53
CA GLN A 319 -24.87 7.06 27.10
C GLN A 319 -23.61 7.48 26.35
N GLN A 320 -22.91 6.51 25.76
CA GLN A 320 -21.62 6.70 25.11
C GLN A 320 -21.72 6.34 23.62
N LEU A 321 -21.19 7.22 22.78
CA LEU A 321 -21.00 7.02 21.35
C LEU A 321 -19.51 7.08 21.02
N ASN A 322 -19.00 6.08 20.31
CA ASN A 322 -17.62 6.06 19.83
C ASN A 322 -17.59 6.42 18.35
N ILE A 323 -16.67 7.31 17.99
CA ILE A 323 -16.40 7.72 16.61
C ILE A 323 -14.94 7.43 16.33
N SER A 324 -14.69 6.37 15.55
CA SER A 324 -13.37 6.05 15.02
C SER A 324 -13.20 6.76 13.69
N ILE A 325 -12.18 7.59 13.57
CA ILE A 325 -11.85 8.32 12.35
C ILE A 325 -10.33 8.36 12.17
N VAL A 326 -9.84 7.89 11.03
CA VAL A 326 -8.40 7.86 10.70
C VAL A 326 -8.11 8.99 9.70
N GLU A 327 -8.30 10.22 10.14
CA GLU A 327 -8.12 11.42 9.29
C GLU A 327 -7.37 12.51 10.05
N GLN A 328 -6.57 13.28 9.30
CA GLN A 328 -5.87 14.45 9.81
C GLN A 328 -6.62 15.75 9.43
N GLY A 329 -6.56 16.75 10.31
CA GLY A 329 -7.15 18.07 10.08
C GLY A 329 -7.97 18.57 11.26
N ASN A 330 -8.61 19.74 11.11
CA ASN A 330 -9.53 20.25 12.11
C ASN A 330 -10.88 19.54 11.96
N LEU A 331 -11.06 18.48 12.74
CA LEU A 331 -12.24 17.63 12.72
C LEU A 331 -13.19 18.02 13.86
N SER A 332 -14.49 17.98 13.58
CA SER A 332 -15.51 18.13 14.62
C SER A 332 -16.73 17.29 14.30
N VAL A 333 -17.47 16.89 15.32
CA VAL A 333 -18.78 16.27 15.18
C VAL A 333 -19.84 17.22 15.69
N ARG A 334 -20.98 17.22 14.99
CA ARG A 334 -22.19 17.92 15.38
C ARG A 334 -23.37 16.97 15.36
N ILE A 335 -24.21 17.00 16.39
CA ILE A 335 -25.43 16.18 16.47
C ILE A 335 -26.64 17.10 16.41
N PHE A 336 -27.56 16.76 15.51
CA PHE A 336 -28.80 17.48 15.27
C PHE A 336 -30.00 16.61 15.62
N ASP A 337 -31.08 17.22 16.08
CA ASP A 337 -32.37 16.55 16.20
C ASP A 337 -33.07 16.40 14.82
N VAL A 338 -34.26 15.80 14.81
CA VAL A 338 -35.06 15.61 13.59
C VAL A 338 -35.60 16.91 12.98
N THR A 339 -35.58 18.02 13.73
CA THR A 339 -35.98 19.34 13.24
C THR A 339 -34.81 20.13 12.63
N GLY A 340 -33.59 19.60 12.79
CA GLY A 340 -32.35 20.24 12.34
C GLY A 340 -31.73 21.18 13.38
N GLN A 341 -32.21 21.18 14.63
CA GLN A 341 -31.59 21.92 15.73
C GLN A 341 -30.28 21.25 16.12
N GLU A 342 -29.19 22.03 16.15
CA GLU A 342 -27.90 21.57 16.68
C GLU A 342 -27.98 21.43 18.20
N LEU A 343 -27.70 20.23 18.70
CA LEU A 343 -27.71 19.92 20.13
C LEU A 343 -26.30 19.82 20.72
N ILE A 344 -25.33 19.37 19.91
CA ILE A 344 -23.99 19.04 20.38
C ILE A 344 -22.96 19.46 19.33
N PHE A 345 -21.84 20.00 19.80
CA PHE A 345 -20.63 20.29 19.02
C PHE A 345 -19.41 19.79 19.80
N VAL A 346 -18.61 18.92 19.20
CA VAL A 346 -17.37 18.40 19.82
C VAL A 346 -16.24 18.36 18.80
N PRO A 347 -15.07 18.97 19.06
CA PRO A 347 -13.88 18.74 18.25
C PRO A 347 -13.40 17.29 18.38
N LEU A 348 -13.07 16.65 17.25
CA LEU A 348 -12.58 15.29 17.22
C LEU A 348 -11.05 15.27 17.11
N GLN A 349 -10.44 14.27 17.74
CA GLN A 349 -9.04 13.91 17.54
C GLN A 349 -8.93 12.77 16.52
N ASN A 350 -7.75 12.60 15.93
CA ASN A 350 -7.45 11.43 15.11
C ASN A 350 -7.52 10.16 15.98
N GLY A 351 -8.12 9.08 15.47
CA GLY A 351 -8.34 7.83 16.19
C GLY A 351 -9.76 7.68 16.74
N VAL A 352 -9.88 7.08 17.92
CA VAL A 352 -11.18 6.79 18.55
C VAL A 352 -11.55 7.89 19.53
N ASN A 353 -12.70 8.52 19.28
CA ASN A 353 -13.28 9.54 20.14
C ASN A 353 -14.48 8.95 20.89
N SER A 354 -14.38 8.90 22.22
CA SER A 354 -15.46 8.45 23.10
C SER A 354 -16.24 9.65 23.61
N LEU A 355 -17.51 9.75 23.25
CA LEU A 355 -18.35 10.90 23.54
C LEU A 355 -19.54 10.49 24.42
N ASN A 356 -19.72 11.18 25.54
CA ASN A 356 -20.83 10.93 26.46
C ASN A 356 -21.88 12.02 26.34
N PHE A 357 -23.15 11.64 26.14
CA PHE A 357 -24.23 12.58 25.89
C PHE A 357 -25.50 12.26 26.68
N GLU A 358 -26.07 13.27 27.33
CA GLU A 358 -27.41 13.21 27.91
C GLU A 358 -28.46 13.71 26.91
N LEU A 359 -28.75 12.85 25.92
CA LEU A 359 -29.86 13.02 24.99
C LEU A 359 -31.09 12.21 25.44
N SER A 360 -32.29 12.67 25.10
CA SER A 360 -33.52 11.86 25.26
C SER A 360 -33.53 10.69 24.26
N ALA A 361 -34.41 9.71 24.46
CA ALA A 361 -34.61 8.64 23.47
C ALA A 361 -35.17 9.22 22.16
N GLY A 362 -34.62 8.80 21.02
CA GLY A 362 -35.02 9.38 19.74
C GLY A 362 -34.04 9.16 18.57
N ILE A 363 -34.39 9.75 17.43
CA ILE A 363 -33.56 9.76 16.22
C ILE A 363 -32.78 11.07 16.16
N TYR A 364 -31.49 10.96 15.83
CA TYR A 364 -30.60 12.10 15.67
C TYR A 364 -29.79 11.97 14.39
N PHE A 365 -29.25 13.08 13.91
CA PHE A 365 -28.33 13.12 12.77
C PHE A 365 -26.94 13.57 13.24
N CYS A 366 -25.94 12.72 13.04
CA CYS A 366 -24.54 13.02 13.28
C CYS A 366 -23.92 13.54 11.98
N ARG A 367 -23.28 14.70 12.03
CA ARG A 367 -22.46 15.23 10.93
C ARG A 367 -21.04 15.44 11.44
N ILE A 368 -20.07 14.84 10.76
CA ILE A 368 -18.65 15.12 10.99
C ILE A 368 -18.23 16.18 9.98
N TYR A 369 -17.49 17.17 10.44
CA TYR A 369 -16.94 18.25 9.63
C TYR A 369 -15.43 18.15 9.60
N LYS A 370 -14.84 18.48 8.44
CA LYS A 370 -13.40 18.64 8.25
C LYS A 370 -13.16 20.03 7.68
N ASN A 371 -12.40 20.86 8.42
CA ASN A 371 -12.09 22.23 8.01
C ASN A 371 -13.33 23.08 7.68
N GLY A 372 -14.46 22.82 8.34
CA GLY A 372 -15.71 23.58 8.15
C GLY A 372 -16.67 22.99 7.12
N GLU A 373 -16.27 22.00 6.33
CA GLU A 373 -17.13 21.33 5.35
C GLU A 373 -17.65 20.00 5.90
N VAL A 374 -18.84 19.59 5.44
CA VAL A 374 -19.45 18.30 5.84
C VAL A 374 -18.63 17.17 5.24
N TYR A 375 -18.04 16.36 6.12
CA TYR A 375 -17.17 15.25 5.79
C TYR A 375 -17.88 13.90 5.79
N HIS A 376 -18.80 13.67 6.73
CA HIS A 376 -19.58 12.43 6.85
C HIS A 376 -20.93 12.71 7.52
N VAL A 377 -21.96 11.95 7.16
CA VAL A 377 -23.30 12.04 7.76
C VAL A 377 -23.79 10.65 8.15
N SER A 378 -24.32 10.50 9.36
CA SER A 378 -24.90 9.26 9.84
C SER A 378 -26.15 9.49 10.68
N LYS A 379 -27.07 8.52 10.64
CA LYS A 379 -28.26 8.50 11.49
C LYS A 379 -27.92 7.79 12.79
N LEU A 380 -28.22 8.43 13.92
CA LEU A 380 -28.10 7.83 15.24
C LEU A 380 -29.49 7.47 15.78
N VAL A 381 -29.51 6.43 16.60
CA VAL A 381 -30.67 6.04 17.40
C VAL A 381 -30.19 5.96 18.84
N LYS A 382 -30.90 6.63 19.75
CA LYS A 382 -30.75 6.46 21.18
C LYS A 382 -31.95 5.69 21.71
#